data_AF-A0A848L9Q4-F1
#
_entry.id   AF-A0A848L9Q4-F1
#
_cell.length_a   1.000
_cell.length_b   1.000
_cell.length_c   1.000
_cell.angle_alpha   90.00
_cell.angle_beta   90.00
_cell.angle_gamma   90.00
#
_symmetry.space_group_name_H-M   'P 1'
#
loop_
_entity.id
_entity.type
_entity.pdbx_description
1 polymer ?
#
loop_
_entity_poly.entity_id
_entity_poly.type
_entity_poly.pdbx_seq_one_letter_code
_entity_poly.pdbx_strand_id
1 'polypeptide(L)'
;MFARSLVLAAGCIALVSGCAEPPDETREIVSNLVKAGFPADDIMVVDGKVYVGRDAEVSMAASREMLESGDTTEEQYRTTNLVSTSLTKICINGSTFTGAFSTALDLAIQNYDELPLTFAMARTPSTGCSFTINAVIQPGVVGGSAGFPSGGLPYHTINIGGGLASYSVDVIEHVITHELGHTIGFRHSDYYNRSISCGTGGDEGDAGIGAIHIPGTPTTAVVGGSLMNSCFRSVETGEFSSGDLTALRALYTPQTAFRRVLTEWDQPEANWGGFTLFVAEVNGDGRADLVWNNIGESNLTYVALSNGDGTFTRALTGWAQPESGWAGYKLHVADVTGDGRADLVWNQLSAVNRTYVARGNGNGTFTRVLTAWHQPEANWGGFTLSVAEVNGDGRADLVWNNIGESNSTYVALSNGDGTFTRALTGWTQPESGWAGYKLHVADVTGDGRADLVWNQLSAVNRTYVARGNGNGTFTRVLTAWDQPEANWGGFTLSVADITGDGKRDVVWNLLGTFNRTYTAISEL
;
A
#
# COMPACT_ATOMS: atom_id res chain seq x y z
N MET A 1 -34.56 -28.80 -67.98
CA MET A 1 -33.50 -27.79 -68.07
C MET A 1 -32.19 -28.47 -67.69
N PHE A 2 -31.19 -28.38 -68.58
CA PHE A 2 -29.80 -28.88 -68.56
C PHE A 2 -29.24 -29.37 -67.19
N ALA A 3 -28.89 -30.65 -67.01
CA ALA A 3 -27.59 -31.31 -67.27
C ALA A 3 -26.40 -30.64 -66.52
N ARG A 4 -25.65 -31.28 -65.61
CA ARG A 4 -24.86 -32.53 -65.75
C ARG A 4 -24.54 -33.17 -64.39
N SER A 5 -24.51 -34.50 -64.37
CA SER A 5 -23.79 -35.34 -63.40
C SER A 5 -22.33 -35.54 -63.85
N LEU A 6 -21.36 -35.70 -62.93
CA LEU A 6 -20.37 -36.79 -62.98
C LEU A 6 -19.56 -36.92 -61.68
N VAL A 7 -19.35 -38.18 -61.31
CA VAL A 7 -18.53 -38.76 -60.24
C VAL A 7 -17.09 -38.98 -60.74
N LEU A 8 -16.06 -38.84 -59.89
CA LEU A 8 -14.93 -39.80 -59.82
C LEU A 8 -14.09 -39.64 -58.55
N ALA A 9 -13.77 -40.78 -57.95
CA ALA A 9 -12.91 -40.96 -56.78
C ALA A 9 -11.41 -40.88 -57.12
N ALA A 10 -10.59 -40.52 -56.14
CA ALA A 10 -9.18 -40.89 -56.09
C ALA A 10 -8.81 -41.18 -54.63
N GLY A 11 -8.73 -42.47 -54.29
CA GLY A 11 -8.04 -42.92 -53.10
C GLY A 11 -6.54 -42.83 -53.33
N CYS A 12 -5.83 -42.21 -52.38
CA CYS A 12 -4.40 -42.37 -52.23
C CYS A 12 -4.13 -42.97 -50.84
N ILE A 13 -3.63 -44.20 -50.86
CA ILE A 13 -2.98 -44.87 -49.74
C ILE A 13 -1.66 -44.13 -49.50
N ALA A 14 -1.46 -43.59 -48.30
CA ALA A 14 -0.16 -43.17 -47.81
C ALA A 14 0.04 -43.74 -46.38
N LEU A 15 0.76 -44.87 -46.35
CA LEU A 15 1.70 -45.33 -45.33
C LEU A 15 1.50 -44.77 -43.91
N VAL A 16 0.87 -45.58 -43.06
CA VAL A 16 0.95 -45.45 -41.60
C VAL A 16 2.34 -45.92 -41.17
N SER A 17 3.31 -45.00 -41.17
CA SER A 17 4.51 -45.15 -40.33
C SER A 17 4.14 -44.66 -38.92
N GLY A 18 4.28 -45.54 -37.94
CA GLY A 18 3.80 -45.34 -36.57
C GLY A 18 4.27 -44.04 -35.95
N CYS A 19 3.31 -43.16 -35.66
CA CYS A 19 3.45 -42.21 -34.56
C CYS A 19 3.17 -43.01 -33.28
N ALA A 20 4.17 -43.15 -32.42
CA ALA A 20 3.91 -43.54 -31.05
C ALA A 20 2.87 -42.57 -30.48
N GLU A 21 1.77 -43.11 -29.94
CA GLU A 21 0.78 -42.29 -29.24
C GLU A 21 1.50 -41.55 -28.09
N PRO A 22 1.29 -40.22 -27.94
CA PRO A 22 1.89 -39.51 -26.83
C PRO A 22 1.43 -40.13 -25.49
N PRO A 23 2.31 -40.18 -24.48
CA PRO A 23 1.98 -40.71 -23.15
C PRO A 23 0.68 -40.10 -22.60
N ASP A 24 -0.06 -40.87 -21.78
CA ASP A 24 -1.33 -40.42 -21.18
C ASP A 24 -1.22 -39.05 -20.47
N GLU A 25 -0.06 -38.78 -19.85
CA GLU A 25 0.25 -37.52 -19.16
C GLU A 25 0.29 -36.31 -20.12
N THR A 26 1.00 -36.43 -21.25
CA THR A 26 1.08 -35.39 -22.27
C THR A 26 -0.29 -35.08 -22.88
N ARG A 27 -1.14 -36.09 -23.06
CA ARG A 27 -2.52 -35.91 -23.56
C ARG A 27 -3.41 -35.17 -22.57
N GLU A 28 -3.26 -35.44 -21.27
CA GLU A 28 -3.99 -34.71 -20.24
C GLU A 28 -3.53 -33.26 -20.14
N ILE A 29 -2.22 -32.98 -20.21
CA ILE A 29 -1.71 -31.59 -20.22
C ILE A 29 -2.25 -30.83 -21.44
N VAL A 30 -2.14 -31.41 -22.65
CA VAL A 30 -2.69 -30.80 -23.87
C VAL A 30 -4.20 -30.61 -23.78
N SER A 31 -4.94 -31.57 -23.21
CA SER A 31 -6.39 -31.42 -23.01
C SER A 31 -6.74 -30.33 -22.01
N ASN A 32 -5.95 -30.16 -20.94
CA ASN A 32 -6.16 -29.13 -19.95
C ASN A 32 -5.87 -27.75 -20.56
N LEU A 33 -4.82 -27.63 -21.37
CA LEU A 33 -4.50 -26.44 -22.15
C LEU A 33 -5.64 -26.08 -23.13
N VAL A 34 -6.11 -27.01 -23.96
CA VAL A 34 -7.23 -26.70 -24.88
C VAL A 34 -8.50 -26.29 -24.11
N LYS A 35 -8.78 -26.92 -22.96
CA LYS A 35 -9.92 -26.53 -22.09
C LYS A 35 -9.72 -25.17 -21.41
N ALA A 36 -8.49 -24.79 -21.13
CA ALA A 36 -8.11 -23.52 -20.53
C ALA A 36 -8.01 -22.37 -21.57
N GLY A 37 -8.42 -22.60 -22.83
CA GLY A 37 -8.60 -21.52 -23.82
C GLY A 37 -7.42 -21.30 -24.78
N PHE A 38 -6.40 -22.15 -24.76
CA PHE A 38 -5.22 -22.01 -25.61
C PHE A 38 -5.51 -22.31 -27.09
N PRO A 39 -4.99 -21.50 -28.03
CA PRO A 39 -4.97 -21.83 -29.45
C PRO A 39 -4.17 -23.12 -29.69
N ALA A 40 -4.75 -24.07 -30.43
CA ALA A 40 -4.11 -25.36 -30.67
C ALA A 40 -2.77 -25.26 -31.43
N ASP A 41 -2.56 -24.17 -32.15
CA ASP A 41 -1.33 -23.82 -32.88
C ASP A 41 -0.21 -23.25 -32.00
N ASP A 42 -0.52 -22.83 -30.77
CA ASP A 42 0.45 -22.34 -29.78
C ASP A 42 0.83 -23.38 -28.72
N ILE A 43 0.17 -24.55 -28.73
CA ILE A 43 0.54 -25.71 -27.90
C ILE A 43 1.48 -26.61 -28.69
N MET A 44 2.71 -26.78 -28.20
CA MET A 44 3.70 -27.63 -28.84
C MET A 44 4.10 -28.81 -27.95
N VAL A 45 4.13 -30.02 -28.53
CA VAL A 45 4.66 -31.20 -27.85
C VAL A 45 6.00 -31.57 -28.47
N VAL A 46 7.07 -31.47 -27.69
CA VAL A 46 8.43 -31.84 -28.11
C VAL A 46 8.99 -32.80 -27.07
N ASP A 47 9.44 -33.98 -27.51
CA ASP A 47 10.06 -35.00 -26.67
C ASP A 47 9.25 -35.38 -25.40
N GLY A 48 7.92 -35.42 -25.54
CA GLY A 48 7.00 -35.81 -24.45
C GLY A 48 6.64 -34.68 -23.47
N LYS A 49 7.23 -33.50 -23.63
CA LYS A 49 6.93 -32.29 -22.86
C LYS A 49 5.97 -31.38 -23.62
N VAL A 50 5.18 -30.60 -22.89
CA VAL A 50 4.21 -29.67 -23.47
C VAL A 50 4.64 -28.24 -23.21
N TYR A 51 4.63 -27.43 -24.26
CA TYR A 51 5.02 -26.03 -24.24
C TYR A 51 3.87 -25.14 -24.68
N VAL A 52 3.80 -23.95 -24.09
CA VAL A 52 2.96 -22.82 -24.48
C VAL A 52 3.89 -21.69 -24.91
N GLY A 53 3.53 -20.93 -25.94
CA GLY A 53 4.33 -19.75 -26.32
C GLY A 53 5.70 -20.09 -26.93
N ARG A 54 6.06 -21.38 -27.01
CA ARG A 54 7.34 -21.96 -27.48
C ARG A 54 8.48 -21.98 -26.46
N ASP A 55 8.31 -21.35 -25.32
CA ASP A 55 9.33 -21.17 -24.27
C ASP A 55 8.83 -21.49 -22.85
N ALA A 56 7.52 -21.59 -22.62
CA ALA A 56 6.97 -21.99 -21.33
C ALA A 56 6.60 -23.49 -21.28
N GLU A 57 7.38 -24.31 -20.58
CA GLU A 57 7.07 -25.73 -20.31
C GLU A 57 5.96 -25.84 -19.24
N VAL A 58 4.92 -26.61 -19.52
CA VAL A 58 3.77 -26.83 -18.63
C VAL A 58 3.84 -28.21 -18.00
N SER A 59 3.99 -28.26 -16.68
CA SER A 59 3.97 -29.51 -15.91
C SER A 59 2.54 -30.03 -15.69
N MET A 60 2.39 -31.32 -15.37
CA MET A 60 1.08 -31.93 -15.05
C MET A 60 0.39 -31.25 -13.85
N ALA A 61 1.15 -30.94 -12.80
CA ALA A 61 0.63 -30.24 -11.62
C ALA A 61 0.13 -28.85 -12.00
N ALA A 62 0.93 -28.08 -12.74
CA ALA A 62 0.51 -26.79 -13.29
C ALA A 62 -0.74 -26.95 -14.17
N SER A 63 -0.83 -28.01 -14.97
CA SER A 63 -1.93 -28.25 -15.91
C SER A 63 -3.29 -28.46 -15.25
N ARG A 64 -3.31 -29.08 -14.07
CA ARG A 64 -4.53 -29.40 -13.34
C ARG A 64 -5.06 -28.22 -12.54
N GLU A 65 -4.21 -27.24 -12.24
CA GLU A 65 -4.56 -25.98 -11.60
C GLU A 65 -5.12 -24.95 -12.61
N MET A 66 -5.00 -25.20 -13.93
CA MET A 66 -5.37 -24.28 -15.05
C MET A 66 -6.88 -24.04 -15.29
N LEU A 67 -7.77 -24.42 -14.38
CA LEU A 67 -9.23 -24.35 -14.60
C LEU A 67 -9.91 -23.12 -13.97
N GLU A 68 -9.15 -22.15 -13.47
CA GLU A 68 -9.65 -20.89 -12.90
C GLU A 68 -9.21 -19.67 -13.73
N SER A 69 -10.16 -18.80 -14.09
CA SER A 69 -10.00 -17.74 -15.11
C SER A 69 -9.83 -16.33 -14.54
N GLY A 70 -9.05 -15.48 -15.23
CA GLY A 70 -9.05 -14.02 -15.05
C GLY A 70 -8.66 -13.26 -16.32
N ASP A 71 -9.57 -12.43 -16.83
CA ASP A 71 -9.37 -11.52 -17.98
C ASP A 71 -8.50 -10.30 -17.59
N THR A 72 -7.53 -9.90 -18.43
CA THR A 72 -7.31 -8.51 -18.93
C THR A 72 -6.04 -8.35 -19.79
N THR A 73 -6.05 -7.34 -20.68
CA THR A 73 -4.91 -6.87 -21.49
C THR A 73 -4.25 -5.62 -20.85
N GLU A 74 -3.29 -5.78 -19.93
CA GLU A 74 -2.46 -4.73 -19.30
C GLU A 74 -0.99 -5.13 -18.89
N GLU A 75 0.09 -4.56 -19.44
CA GLU A 75 1.54 -4.88 -19.22
C GLU A 75 2.13 -5.27 -17.83
N GLN A 76 3.14 -6.14 -17.89
CA GLN A 76 3.82 -6.84 -16.79
C GLN A 76 2.89 -7.71 -15.97
N TYR A 77 2.97 -9.01 -16.24
CA TYR A 77 2.08 -10.00 -15.66
C TYR A 77 2.85 -11.02 -14.87
N ARG A 78 2.16 -11.54 -13.87
CA ARG A 78 2.61 -12.69 -13.12
C ARG A 78 1.60 -13.81 -13.23
N THR A 79 2.12 -15.00 -12.97
CA THR A 79 1.27 -16.13 -12.62
C THR A 79 0.66 -15.96 -11.22
N THR A 80 -0.34 -16.77 -10.89
CA THR A 80 -0.90 -16.96 -9.56
C THR A 80 0.13 -17.53 -8.58
N ASN A 81 1.10 -18.29 -9.10
CA ASN A 81 2.14 -18.96 -8.31
C ASN A 81 3.40 -18.10 -8.23
N LEU A 82 3.77 -17.72 -6.99
CA LEU A 82 4.97 -16.95 -6.71
C LEU A 82 5.94 -17.74 -5.84
N VAL A 83 7.21 -17.32 -5.85
CA VAL A 83 8.21 -17.85 -4.94
C VAL A 83 7.91 -17.39 -3.52
N SER A 84 7.98 -18.29 -2.55
CA SER A 84 7.73 -17.98 -1.15
C SER A 84 8.79 -17.01 -0.62
N THR A 85 8.36 -16.03 0.16
CA THR A 85 9.24 -15.10 0.88
C THR A 85 10.10 -15.78 1.96
N SER A 86 9.85 -17.06 2.25
CA SER A 86 10.72 -17.87 3.11
C SER A 86 12.01 -18.35 2.42
N LEU A 87 12.09 -18.29 1.08
CA LEU A 87 13.33 -18.58 0.36
C LEU A 87 14.24 -17.37 0.47
N THR A 88 15.45 -17.58 0.97
CA THR A 88 16.42 -16.51 1.17
C THR A 88 17.53 -16.52 0.12
N LYS A 89 17.73 -17.64 -0.57
CA LYS A 89 18.75 -17.77 -1.62
C LYS A 89 18.40 -18.81 -2.67
N ILE A 90 18.35 -18.41 -3.93
CA ILE A 90 18.19 -19.30 -5.09
C ILE A 90 19.57 -19.45 -5.75
N CYS A 91 20.02 -20.68 -5.92
CA CYS A 91 21.30 -20.95 -6.56
C CYS A 91 21.12 -21.44 -7.99
N ILE A 92 21.99 -21.01 -8.91
CA ILE A 92 21.92 -21.39 -10.31
C ILE A 92 23.11 -22.28 -10.64
N ASN A 93 22.82 -23.53 -11.01
CA ASN A 93 23.79 -24.50 -11.47
C ASN A 93 24.01 -24.38 -12.97
N GLY A 94 24.99 -23.54 -13.34
CA GLY A 94 25.48 -23.39 -14.71
C GLY A 94 26.76 -24.18 -15.01
N SER A 95 26.99 -25.33 -14.35
CA SER A 95 28.22 -26.12 -14.55
C SER A 95 28.47 -26.57 -15.99
N THR A 96 27.42 -26.60 -16.82
CA THR A 96 27.51 -26.91 -18.26
C THR A 96 27.82 -25.70 -19.13
N PHE A 97 27.73 -24.48 -18.60
CA PHE A 97 27.93 -23.24 -19.35
C PHE A 97 29.42 -22.90 -19.39
N THR A 98 29.93 -22.61 -20.59
CA THR A 98 31.33 -22.25 -20.82
C THR A 98 31.42 -21.03 -21.73
N GLY A 99 32.56 -20.32 -21.70
CA GLY A 99 32.79 -19.15 -22.55
C GLY A 99 31.70 -18.08 -22.37
N ALA A 100 31.14 -17.61 -23.50
CA ALA A 100 30.13 -16.56 -23.53
C ALA A 100 28.88 -16.89 -22.70
N PHE A 101 28.42 -18.16 -22.70
CA PHE A 101 27.29 -18.58 -21.86
C PHE A 101 27.61 -18.47 -20.37
N SER A 102 28.84 -18.79 -19.98
CA SER A 102 29.25 -18.61 -18.59
C SER A 102 29.27 -17.13 -18.21
N THR A 103 29.81 -16.25 -19.05
CA THR A 103 29.80 -14.81 -18.76
C THR A 103 28.37 -14.26 -18.67
N ALA A 104 27.53 -14.61 -19.63
CA ALA A 104 26.12 -14.18 -19.67
C ALA A 104 25.32 -14.62 -18.44
N LEU A 105 25.54 -15.85 -17.94
CA LEU A 105 24.87 -16.30 -16.72
C LEU A 105 25.35 -15.53 -15.48
N ASP A 106 26.61 -15.07 -15.42
CA ASP A 106 27.07 -14.25 -14.29
C ASP A 106 26.39 -12.87 -14.30
N LEU A 107 26.25 -12.25 -15.48
CA LEU A 107 25.54 -10.98 -15.64
C LEU A 107 24.04 -11.12 -15.33
N ALA A 108 23.40 -12.17 -15.83
CA ALA A 108 21.99 -12.44 -15.53
C ALA A 108 21.72 -12.62 -14.02
N ILE A 109 22.61 -13.31 -13.30
CA ILE A 109 22.52 -13.44 -11.83
C ILE A 109 22.72 -12.09 -11.16
N GLN A 110 23.69 -11.29 -11.63
CA GLN A 110 23.99 -9.97 -11.10
C GLN A 110 22.77 -9.03 -11.20
N ASN A 111 22.02 -9.08 -12.31
CA ASN A 111 20.80 -8.26 -12.48
C ASN A 111 19.78 -8.48 -11.35
N TYR A 112 19.65 -9.71 -10.84
CA TYR A 112 18.78 -10.01 -9.69
C TYR A 112 19.44 -9.70 -8.34
N ASP A 113 20.72 -10.06 -8.15
CA ASP A 113 21.40 -9.97 -6.85
C ASP A 113 21.73 -8.52 -6.43
N GLU A 114 21.79 -7.58 -7.40
CA GLU A 114 21.94 -6.14 -7.10
C GLU A 114 20.65 -5.49 -6.58
N LEU A 115 19.51 -6.19 -6.67
CA LEU A 115 18.22 -5.69 -6.20
C LEU A 115 17.93 -6.15 -4.77
N PRO A 116 17.24 -5.33 -3.95
CA PRO A 116 16.92 -5.68 -2.56
C PRO A 116 15.73 -6.65 -2.48
N LEU A 117 15.82 -7.78 -3.16
CA LEU A 117 14.77 -8.79 -3.21
C LEU A 117 14.72 -9.61 -1.90
N THR A 118 13.60 -10.31 -1.68
CA THR A 118 13.38 -11.22 -0.54
C THR A 118 14.27 -12.45 -0.58
N PHE A 119 14.88 -12.74 -1.73
CA PHE A 119 15.88 -13.77 -1.96
C PHE A 119 17.10 -13.19 -2.69
N ALA A 120 18.27 -13.75 -2.44
CA ALA A 120 19.47 -13.54 -3.25
C ALA A 120 19.57 -14.57 -4.38
N MET A 121 20.28 -14.25 -5.46
CA MET A 121 20.63 -15.22 -6.52
C MET A 121 22.14 -15.42 -6.57
N ALA A 122 22.59 -16.68 -6.68
CA ALA A 122 24.03 -16.96 -6.73
C ALA A 122 24.38 -18.16 -7.59
N ARG A 123 25.53 -18.13 -8.26
CA ARG A 123 26.03 -19.30 -9.00
C ARG A 123 26.52 -20.40 -8.05
N THR A 124 26.30 -21.67 -8.42
CA THR A 124 26.89 -22.81 -7.70
C THR A 124 28.36 -23.07 -8.11
N PRO A 125 29.22 -23.60 -7.21
CA PRO A 125 28.92 -24.00 -5.84
C PRO A 125 28.73 -22.80 -4.92
N SER A 126 27.66 -22.81 -4.14
CA SER A 126 27.37 -21.78 -3.13
C SER A 126 26.80 -22.46 -1.88
N THR A 127 27.06 -21.90 -0.71
CA THR A 127 26.49 -22.37 0.55
C THR A 127 25.16 -21.67 0.84
N GLY A 128 24.30 -22.33 1.61
CA GLY A 128 23.02 -21.76 2.07
C GLY A 128 21.94 -21.60 1.00
N CYS A 129 22.02 -22.35 -0.11
CA CYS A 129 20.98 -22.35 -1.13
C CYS A 129 19.67 -22.91 -0.57
N SER A 130 18.60 -22.11 -0.56
CA SER A 130 17.24 -22.56 -0.26
C SER A 130 16.70 -23.45 -1.37
N PHE A 131 17.11 -23.18 -2.62
CA PHE A 131 16.73 -23.93 -3.80
C PHE A 131 17.81 -23.84 -4.88
N THR A 132 17.83 -24.78 -5.82
CA THR A 132 18.78 -24.78 -6.95
C THR A 132 18.04 -24.93 -8.28
N ILE A 133 18.25 -23.98 -9.19
CA ILE A 133 17.81 -24.02 -10.59
C ILE A 133 18.97 -24.58 -11.43
N ASN A 134 18.71 -25.53 -12.31
CA ASN A 134 19.71 -26.06 -13.23
C ASN A 134 19.63 -25.34 -14.58
N ALA A 135 20.76 -24.78 -15.03
CA ALA A 135 20.87 -24.17 -16.35
C ALA A 135 21.49 -25.18 -17.33
N VAL A 136 20.75 -25.49 -18.40
CA VAL A 136 21.08 -26.56 -19.36
C VAL A 136 21.15 -26.01 -20.77
N ILE A 137 22.20 -26.36 -21.52
CA ILE A 137 22.30 -26.02 -22.94
C ILE A 137 21.50 -27.05 -23.77
N GLN A 138 20.59 -26.56 -24.62
CA GLN A 138 19.88 -27.36 -25.61
C GLN A 138 20.51 -27.18 -27.00
N PRO A 139 21.20 -28.21 -27.56
CA PRO A 139 21.81 -28.11 -28.87
C PRO A 139 20.79 -27.88 -29.98
N GLY A 140 21.11 -27.02 -30.95
CA GLY A 140 20.30 -26.83 -32.16
C GLY A 140 19.07 -25.94 -32.01
N VAL A 141 18.81 -25.39 -30.81
CA VAL A 141 17.74 -24.42 -30.54
C VAL A 141 18.32 -23.01 -30.42
N VAL A 142 17.55 -22.00 -30.82
CA VAL A 142 17.83 -20.57 -30.60
C VAL A 142 16.70 -20.01 -29.73
N GLY A 143 17.04 -19.37 -28.61
CA GLY A 143 16.09 -18.92 -27.59
C GLY A 143 16.28 -19.64 -26.26
N GLY A 144 15.31 -19.53 -25.37
CA GLY A 144 15.30 -20.22 -24.08
C GLY A 144 13.95 -20.90 -23.83
N SER A 145 13.90 -21.71 -22.77
CA SER A 145 12.63 -22.16 -22.20
C SER A 145 12.75 -22.49 -20.72
N ALA A 146 11.70 -22.21 -19.98
CA ALA A 146 11.58 -22.47 -18.55
C ALA A 146 10.13 -22.81 -18.20
N GLY A 147 9.85 -23.03 -16.92
CA GLY A 147 8.51 -23.20 -16.39
C GLY A 147 8.25 -22.21 -15.27
N PHE A 148 7.07 -22.29 -14.67
CA PHE A 148 6.63 -21.38 -13.61
C PHE A 148 6.80 -21.96 -12.19
N PRO A 149 6.81 -21.11 -11.14
CA PRO A 149 6.83 -21.56 -9.75
C PRO A 149 5.69 -22.51 -9.41
N SER A 150 5.92 -23.35 -8.40
CA SER A 150 4.90 -24.25 -7.85
C SER A 150 5.17 -24.49 -6.36
N GLY A 151 4.12 -24.46 -5.52
CA GLY A 151 4.24 -24.72 -4.08
C GLY A 151 5.19 -23.76 -3.34
N GLY A 152 5.33 -22.52 -3.82
CA GLY A 152 6.26 -21.53 -3.27
C GLY A 152 7.73 -21.73 -3.66
N LEU A 153 8.05 -22.69 -4.53
CA LEU A 153 9.40 -22.95 -5.03
C LEU A 153 9.55 -22.46 -6.49
N PRO A 154 10.73 -21.98 -6.89
CA PRO A 154 11.02 -21.66 -8.29
C PRO A 154 10.92 -22.89 -9.19
N TYR A 155 10.73 -22.66 -10.49
CA TYR A 155 10.91 -23.76 -11.46
C TYR A 155 12.38 -24.20 -11.51
N HIS A 156 12.62 -25.50 -11.56
CA HIS A 156 13.91 -26.11 -11.26
C HIS A 156 14.91 -26.15 -12.44
N THR A 157 14.50 -25.74 -13.65
CA THR A 157 15.33 -25.83 -14.85
C THR A 157 15.12 -24.63 -15.77
N ILE A 158 16.20 -24.05 -16.28
CA ILE A 158 16.18 -23.19 -17.47
C ILE A 158 16.94 -23.88 -18.59
N ASN A 159 16.35 -23.91 -19.78
CA ASN A 159 16.96 -24.45 -20.98
C ASN A 159 17.38 -23.29 -21.87
N ILE A 160 18.64 -23.27 -22.30
CA ILE A 160 19.19 -22.20 -23.11
C ILE A 160 19.69 -22.78 -24.43
N GLY A 161 19.21 -22.25 -25.54
CA GLY A 161 19.52 -22.72 -26.87
C GLY A 161 21.01 -22.53 -27.22
N GLY A 162 21.69 -23.61 -27.58
CA GLY A 162 23.10 -23.58 -28.00
C GLY A 162 23.35 -22.77 -29.26
N GLY A 163 22.32 -22.53 -30.08
CA GLY A 163 22.39 -21.65 -31.24
C GLY A 163 22.62 -20.17 -30.88
N LEU A 164 22.41 -19.78 -29.62
CA LEU A 164 22.74 -18.44 -29.13
C LEU A 164 24.27 -18.16 -29.12
N ALA A 165 25.11 -19.18 -29.32
CA ALA A 165 26.57 -19.01 -29.43
C ALA A 165 27.01 -18.07 -30.55
N SER A 166 26.14 -17.81 -31.55
CA SER A 166 26.40 -16.84 -32.62
C SER A 166 26.00 -15.40 -32.29
N TYR A 167 25.44 -15.16 -31.10
CA TYR A 167 24.97 -13.84 -30.65
C TYR A 167 25.95 -13.21 -29.64
N SER A 168 25.75 -11.93 -29.33
CA SER A 168 26.53 -11.23 -28.30
C SER A 168 26.25 -11.82 -26.91
N VAL A 169 27.18 -11.59 -25.98
CA VAL A 169 27.00 -11.94 -24.56
C VAL A 169 25.72 -11.31 -24.01
N ASP A 170 25.45 -10.05 -24.33
CA ASP A 170 24.25 -9.31 -23.90
C ASP A 170 22.94 -9.97 -24.35
N VAL A 171 22.90 -10.57 -25.56
CA VAL A 171 21.71 -11.29 -26.04
C VAL A 171 21.58 -12.64 -25.33
N ILE A 172 22.69 -13.34 -25.08
CA ILE A 172 22.67 -14.59 -24.31
C ILE A 172 22.21 -14.30 -22.88
N GLU A 173 22.71 -13.22 -22.28
CA GLU A 173 22.33 -12.73 -20.96
C GLU A 173 20.85 -12.43 -20.92
N HIS A 174 20.32 -11.66 -21.87
CA HIS A 174 18.89 -11.36 -21.97
C HIS A 174 18.04 -12.61 -21.93
N VAL A 175 18.36 -13.63 -22.73
CA VAL A 175 17.61 -14.89 -22.72
C VAL A 175 17.71 -15.58 -21.35
N ILE A 176 18.90 -15.63 -20.74
CA ILE A 176 19.05 -16.25 -19.41
C ILE A 176 18.26 -15.49 -18.34
N THR A 177 18.34 -14.16 -18.30
CA THR A 177 17.60 -13.32 -17.35
C THR A 177 16.10 -13.50 -17.56
N HIS A 178 15.64 -13.59 -18.81
CA HIS A 178 14.25 -13.83 -19.17
C HIS A 178 13.75 -15.18 -18.63
N GLU A 179 14.50 -16.26 -18.86
CA GLU A 179 14.13 -17.59 -18.36
C GLU A 179 14.11 -17.65 -16.83
N LEU A 180 15.05 -16.96 -16.17
CA LEU A 180 15.02 -16.81 -14.71
C LEU A 180 13.75 -16.07 -14.24
N GLY A 181 13.28 -15.08 -15.00
CA GLY A 181 12.00 -14.39 -14.79
C GLY A 181 10.82 -15.34 -14.74
N HIS A 182 10.72 -16.27 -15.70
CA HIS A 182 9.69 -17.32 -15.68
C HIS A 182 9.78 -18.21 -14.44
N THR A 183 11.00 -18.60 -14.02
CA THR A 183 11.16 -19.46 -12.83
C THR A 183 10.68 -18.82 -11.55
N ILE A 184 10.54 -17.49 -11.51
CA ILE A 184 10.00 -16.72 -10.38
C ILE A 184 8.60 -16.16 -10.66
N GLY A 185 7.94 -16.59 -11.74
CA GLY A 185 6.52 -16.35 -11.98
C GLY A 185 6.19 -15.16 -12.87
N PHE A 186 7.16 -14.52 -13.52
CA PHE A 186 6.88 -13.53 -14.56
C PHE A 186 6.36 -14.19 -15.81
N ARG A 187 5.43 -13.52 -16.48
CA ARG A 187 4.93 -13.86 -17.81
C ARG A 187 5.37 -12.83 -18.83
N HIS A 188 5.13 -13.15 -20.10
CA HIS A 188 5.38 -12.19 -21.15
C HIS A 188 4.54 -10.92 -20.97
N SER A 189 5.20 -9.77 -21.12
CA SER A 189 4.57 -8.45 -21.10
C SER A 189 3.62 -8.24 -22.27
N ASP A 190 3.86 -8.92 -23.39
CA ASP A 190 3.02 -8.95 -24.59
C ASP A 190 2.29 -10.29 -24.77
N TYR A 191 2.04 -11.03 -23.68
CA TYR A 191 1.37 -12.35 -23.75
C TYR A 191 0.08 -12.27 -24.58
N TYR A 192 -0.71 -11.21 -24.39
CA TYR A 192 -2.00 -11.02 -25.07
C TYR A 192 -1.89 -10.70 -26.57
N ASN A 193 -0.69 -10.33 -27.05
CA ASN A 193 -0.42 -10.15 -28.46
C ASN A 193 1.08 -10.20 -28.76
N ARG A 194 1.57 -11.41 -29.04
CA ARG A 194 2.99 -11.65 -29.37
C ARG A 194 3.44 -10.98 -30.67
N SER A 195 2.52 -10.57 -31.54
CA SER A 195 2.90 -9.88 -32.78
C SER A 195 3.63 -8.58 -32.50
N ILE A 196 3.53 -8.04 -31.28
CA ILE A 196 4.25 -6.86 -30.82
C ILE A 196 5.76 -7.13 -30.86
N SER A 197 6.27 -8.07 -30.06
CA SER A 197 7.72 -8.36 -30.04
C SER A 197 8.18 -9.28 -31.17
N CYS A 198 7.36 -10.26 -31.56
CA CYS A 198 7.72 -11.31 -32.51
C CYS A 198 7.40 -10.94 -33.98
N GLY A 199 6.67 -9.85 -34.23
CA GLY A 199 6.18 -9.44 -35.56
C GLY A 199 5.09 -10.35 -36.16
N THR A 200 4.81 -11.49 -35.53
CA THR A 200 3.76 -12.47 -35.82
C THR A 200 3.38 -13.20 -34.53
N GLY A 201 2.24 -13.89 -34.50
CA GLY A 201 1.74 -14.58 -33.29
C GLY A 201 0.45 -13.98 -32.76
N GLY A 202 -0.20 -14.68 -31.84
CA GLY A 202 -1.48 -14.32 -31.25
C GLY A 202 -1.40 -14.02 -29.75
N ASP A 203 -2.55 -14.11 -29.11
CA ASP A 203 -2.72 -14.08 -27.66
C ASP A 203 -2.32 -15.43 -27.05
N GLU A 204 -1.36 -15.44 -26.13
CA GLU A 204 -0.89 -16.61 -25.36
C GLU A 204 -1.93 -17.12 -24.35
N GLY A 205 -2.94 -16.31 -24.04
CA GLY A 205 -3.98 -16.56 -23.04
C GLY A 205 -3.48 -16.44 -21.59
N ASP A 206 -4.40 -16.33 -20.63
CA ASP A 206 -4.11 -16.30 -19.19
C ASP A 206 -3.58 -17.64 -18.64
N ALA A 207 -3.69 -18.68 -19.46
CA ALA A 207 -3.20 -20.02 -19.22
C ALA A 207 -3.80 -20.73 -17.98
N GLY A 208 -4.81 -20.17 -17.30
CA GLY A 208 -5.29 -20.66 -16.01
C GLY A 208 -4.23 -20.71 -14.88
N ILE A 209 -2.98 -20.30 -15.16
CA ILE A 209 -1.94 -19.99 -14.17
C ILE A 209 -1.94 -18.47 -13.91
N GLY A 210 -2.90 -17.74 -14.46
CA GLY A 210 -3.06 -16.30 -14.33
C GLY A 210 -2.24 -15.49 -15.34
N ALA A 211 -2.84 -14.39 -15.80
CA ALA A 211 -2.16 -13.23 -16.35
C ALA A 211 -2.54 -12.03 -15.48
N ILE A 212 -2.03 -12.02 -14.24
CA ILE A 212 -2.40 -11.01 -13.26
C ILE A 212 -1.49 -9.80 -13.46
N HIS A 213 -2.08 -8.66 -13.79
CA HIS A 213 -1.37 -7.38 -13.85
C HIS A 213 -0.64 -7.09 -12.54
N ILE A 214 0.62 -6.68 -12.65
CA ILE A 214 1.43 -6.33 -11.49
C ILE A 214 1.24 -4.84 -11.19
N PRO A 215 0.73 -4.45 -10.00
CA PRO A 215 0.41 -3.05 -9.73
C PRO A 215 1.59 -2.09 -9.92
N GLY A 216 1.33 -0.96 -10.56
CA GLY A 216 2.31 0.11 -10.77
C GLY A 216 3.16 -0.03 -12.05
N THR A 217 2.97 -1.10 -12.82
CA THR A 217 3.61 -1.26 -14.13
C THR A 217 2.75 -0.63 -15.25
N PRO A 218 3.35 -0.34 -16.40
CA PRO A 218 2.62 0.04 -17.61
C PRO A 218 1.47 -0.92 -17.97
N THR A 219 0.59 -0.53 -18.88
CA THR A 219 -0.55 -1.37 -19.30
C THR A 219 -0.54 -1.74 -20.80
N THR A 220 0.49 -1.42 -21.60
CA THR A 220 0.48 -1.67 -23.06
C THR A 220 1.85 -2.01 -23.67
N ALA A 221 2.03 -3.25 -24.12
CA ALA A 221 3.30 -3.78 -24.59
C ALA A 221 3.93 -2.97 -25.73
N VAL A 222 5.23 -2.71 -25.62
CA VAL A 222 6.06 -2.15 -26.69
C VAL A 222 7.29 -3.01 -26.98
N VAL A 223 7.76 -2.99 -28.23
CA VAL A 223 8.91 -3.79 -28.67
C VAL A 223 10.19 -3.36 -27.97
N GLY A 224 10.78 -4.27 -27.19
CA GLY A 224 11.95 -4.00 -26.37
C GLY A 224 11.65 -3.14 -25.13
N GLY A 225 10.39 -3.05 -24.71
CA GLY A 225 9.97 -2.30 -23.52
C GLY A 225 10.15 -3.07 -22.21
N SER A 226 10.32 -4.39 -22.30
CA SER A 226 10.48 -5.27 -21.15
C SER A 226 11.41 -6.41 -21.51
N LEU A 227 12.20 -6.85 -20.52
CA LEU A 227 12.95 -8.10 -20.61
C LEU A 227 12.02 -9.31 -20.88
N MET A 228 10.78 -9.23 -20.41
CA MET A 228 9.75 -10.24 -20.60
C MET A 228 8.95 -10.01 -21.89
N ASN A 229 9.49 -9.40 -22.94
CA ASN A 229 8.86 -9.51 -24.27
C ASN A 229 9.01 -10.95 -24.79
N SER A 230 7.98 -11.48 -25.44
CA SER A 230 7.88 -12.87 -25.90
C SER A 230 8.96 -13.28 -26.91
N CYS A 231 9.53 -12.32 -27.62
CA CYS A 231 10.66 -12.54 -28.52
C CYS A 231 11.76 -11.52 -28.25
N PHE A 232 12.97 -12.03 -28.04
CA PHE A 232 14.18 -11.24 -28.00
C PHE A 232 14.65 -10.84 -29.41
N ARG A 233 15.41 -9.75 -29.52
CA ARG A 233 16.04 -9.27 -30.76
C ARG A 233 17.55 -9.51 -30.74
N SER A 234 18.22 -9.29 -31.86
CA SER A 234 19.69 -9.38 -31.93
C SER A 234 20.43 -8.21 -31.30
N VAL A 235 19.74 -7.31 -30.60
CA VAL A 235 20.27 -6.04 -30.04
C VAL A 235 19.88 -5.85 -28.56
N GLU A 236 19.48 -6.92 -27.88
CA GLU A 236 19.13 -6.85 -26.46
C GLU A 236 20.35 -6.60 -25.59
N THR A 237 20.10 -5.98 -24.44
CA THR A 237 21.13 -5.58 -23.48
C THR A 237 21.26 -6.51 -22.28
N GLY A 238 20.25 -7.35 -21.99
CA GLY A 238 20.21 -8.19 -20.78
C GLY A 238 19.65 -7.51 -19.53
N GLU A 239 19.56 -6.18 -19.55
CA GLU A 239 19.19 -5.31 -18.44
C GLU A 239 17.67 -5.18 -18.23
N PHE A 240 17.25 -5.00 -16.98
CA PHE A 240 15.85 -4.72 -16.63
C PHE A 240 15.41 -3.31 -17.06
N SER A 241 14.20 -3.21 -17.61
CA SER A 241 13.53 -1.94 -17.83
C SER A 241 12.97 -1.38 -16.52
N SER A 242 12.54 -0.11 -16.53
CA SER A 242 11.86 0.50 -15.37
C SER A 242 10.55 -0.22 -15.00
N GLY A 243 9.87 -0.81 -15.98
CA GLY A 243 8.70 -1.65 -15.78
C GLY A 243 9.06 -2.97 -15.08
N ASP A 244 10.13 -3.64 -15.52
CA ASP A 244 10.60 -4.89 -14.93
C ASP A 244 11.04 -4.67 -13.46
N LEU A 245 11.75 -3.57 -13.18
CA LEU A 245 12.15 -3.20 -11.82
C LEU A 245 10.96 -2.91 -10.91
N THR A 246 9.92 -2.24 -11.42
CA THR A 246 8.69 -2.00 -10.67
C THR A 246 7.97 -3.32 -10.37
N ALA A 247 7.90 -4.22 -11.35
CA ALA A 247 7.32 -5.55 -11.18
C ALA A 247 8.04 -6.38 -10.10
N LEU A 248 9.38 -6.43 -10.15
CA LEU A 248 10.19 -7.12 -9.15
C LEU A 248 10.00 -6.54 -7.75
N ARG A 249 9.93 -5.20 -7.63
CA ARG A 249 9.70 -4.54 -6.34
C ARG A 249 8.33 -4.87 -5.77
N ALA A 250 7.29 -4.81 -6.59
CA ALA A 250 5.92 -5.10 -6.17
C ALA A 250 5.77 -6.52 -5.61
N LEU A 251 6.50 -7.49 -6.16
CA LEU A 251 6.33 -8.90 -5.79
C LEU A 251 7.34 -9.40 -4.78
N TYR A 252 8.57 -8.91 -4.83
CA TYR A 252 9.69 -9.55 -4.15
C TYR A 252 10.56 -8.60 -3.36
N THR A 253 10.15 -7.38 -3.03
CA THR A 253 10.88 -6.59 -2.01
C THR A 253 10.30 -6.80 -0.61
N PRO A 254 11.12 -6.96 0.44
CA PRO A 254 10.63 -6.96 1.81
C PRO A 254 9.92 -5.63 2.06
N GLN A 255 8.61 -5.67 2.28
CA GLN A 255 7.89 -4.49 2.75
C GLN A 255 8.34 -4.21 4.19
N THR A 256 9.33 -3.36 4.35
CA THR A 256 9.57 -2.74 5.64
C THR A 256 8.44 -1.74 5.86
N ALA A 257 7.71 -1.88 6.96
CA ALA A 257 6.60 -0.98 7.29
C ALA A 257 7.05 0.50 7.33
N PHE A 258 8.34 0.74 7.58
CA PHE A 258 8.94 2.07 7.56
C PHE A 258 10.35 2.02 6.98
N ARG A 259 10.63 2.94 6.06
CA ARG A 259 11.99 3.28 5.62
C ARG A 259 12.38 4.61 6.27
N ARG A 260 13.48 4.62 7.02
CA ARG A 260 14.06 5.89 7.51
C ARG A 260 14.62 6.67 6.32
N VAL A 261 14.12 7.89 6.10
CA VAL A 261 14.76 8.85 5.18
C VAL A 261 16.02 9.38 5.87
N LEU A 262 17.18 9.22 5.24
CA LEU A 262 18.49 9.50 5.85
C LEU A 262 18.95 10.97 5.70
N THR A 263 18.11 11.86 5.20
CA THR A 263 18.45 13.27 5.06
C THR A 263 18.46 13.94 6.43
N GLU A 264 19.62 14.45 6.85
CA GLU A 264 19.72 15.39 7.97
C GLU A 264 19.09 16.72 7.54
N TRP A 265 17.90 17.01 8.06
CA TRP A 265 17.13 18.20 7.71
C TRP A 265 17.04 19.12 8.93
N ASP A 266 18.10 19.89 9.14
CA ASP A 266 18.18 20.90 10.19
C ASP A 266 17.50 22.19 9.76
N GLN A 267 16.63 22.73 10.62
CA GLN A 267 16.02 24.04 10.38
C GLN A 267 17.06 25.16 10.59
N PRO A 268 17.04 26.22 9.76
CA PRO A 268 18.07 27.25 9.80
C PRO A 268 18.01 28.15 11.04
N GLU A 269 16.87 28.27 11.70
CA GLU A 269 16.73 29.06 12.93
C GLU A 269 17.32 28.38 14.16
N ALA A 270 17.73 29.17 15.14
CA ALA A 270 18.13 28.69 16.46
C ALA A 270 16.95 28.68 17.44
N ASN A 271 17.14 28.03 18.60
CA ASN A 271 16.23 28.05 19.75
C ASN A 271 14.88 27.32 19.58
N TRP A 272 14.90 26.15 18.93
CA TRP A 272 13.72 25.29 18.77
C TRP A 272 13.18 24.67 20.06
N GLY A 273 13.90 24.75 21.18
CA GLY A 273 13.52 24.10 22.45
C GLY A 273 12.17 24.53 23.05
N GLY A 274 11.60 25.65 22.59
CA GLY A 274 10.27 26.11 22.99
C GLY A 274 9.14 25.77 22.00
N PHE A 275 9.43 25.16 20.85
CA PHE A 275 8.43 24.87 19.83
C PHE A 275 7.76 23.53 20.08
N THR A 276 6.46 23.45 19.78
CA THR A 276 5.70 22.21 19.70
C THR A 276 5.44 21.88 18.23
N LEU A 277 5.64 20.62 17.85
CA LEU A 277 5.35 20.11 16.51
C LEU A 277 3.91 19.58 16.43
N PHE A 278 3.23 19.94 15.34
CA PHE A 278 1.95 19.42 14.90
C PHE A 278 2.10 18.89 13.48
N VAL A 279 1.31 17.87 13.15
CA VAL A 279 1.30 17.22 11.82
C VAL A 279 -0.12 17.30 11.28
N ALA A 280 -0.31 17.97 10.14
CA ALA A 280 -1.63 18.21 9.57
C ALA A 280 -1.54 18.60 8.09
N GLU A 281 -2.61 18.41 7.33
CA GLU A 281 -2.73 18.82 5.94
C GLU A 281 -2.83 20.36 5.82
N VAL A 282 -1.78 21.09 5.49
CA VAL A 282 -1.80 22.58 5.50
C VAL A 282 -2.08 23.15 4.11
N ASN A 283 -1.72 22.43 3.05
CA ASN A 283 -1.88 22.91 1.68
C ASN A 283 -3.04 22.25 0.89
N GLY A 284 -3.60 21.15 1.39
CA GLY A 284 -4.76 20.47 0.77
C GLY A 284 -4.37 19.53 -0.38
N ASP A 285 -3.13 19.06 -0.40
CA ASP A 285 -2.61 18.12 -1.41
C ASP A 285 -2.71 16.64 -1.00
N GLY A 286 -3.31 16.38 0.16
CA GLY A 286 -3.56 15.04 0.70
C GLY A 286 -2.36 14.43 1.41
N ARG A 287 -1.30 15.21 1.66
CA ARG A 287 -0.16 14.83 2.48
C ARG A 287 -0.06 15.71 3.72
N ALA A 288 0.09 15.07 4.88
CA ALA A 288 0.31 15.81 6.11
C ALA A 288 1.67 16.55 6.10
N ASP A 289 1.61 17.82 6.46
CA ASP A 289 2.70 18.77 6.60
C ASP A 289 3.12 18.94 8.06
N LEU A 290 4.21 19.67 8.28
CA LEU A 290 4.73 19.96 9.62
C LEU A 290 4.47 21.41 10.00
N VAL A 291 3.90 21.63 11.19
CA VAL A 291 3.67 22.95 11.77
C VAL A 291 4.35 23.01 13.13
N TRP A 292 5.27 23.96 13.30
CA TRP A 292 5.87 24.25 14.61
C TRP A 292 5.34 25.55 15.15
N ASN A 293 4.96 25.54 16.42
CA ASN A 293 4.47 26.74 17.10
C ASN A 293 5.17 26.95 18.44
N ASN A 294 5.63 28.17 18.69
CA ASN A 294 6.13 28.61 19.99
C ASN A 294 5.20 29.69 20.54
N ILE A 295 4.71 29.44 21.76
CA ILE A 295 3.83 30.34 22.48
C ILE A 295 4.60 30.91 23.69
N GLY A 296 4.78 32.23 23.71
CA GLY A 296 5.43 32.94 24.81
C GLY A 296 4.95 34.38 24.89
N GLU A 297 5.88 35.33 24.99
CA GLU A 297 5.54 36.76 24.86
C GLU A 297 5.03 37.10 23.46
N SER A 298 5.64 36.49 22.45
CA SER A 298 5.18 36.43 21.06
C SER A 298 4.68 35.03 20.72
N ASN A 299 3.95 34.92 19.60
CA ASN A 299 3.51 33.66 19.04
C ASN A 299 4.10 33.50 17.65
N LEU A 300 4.96 32.50 17.48
CA LEU A 300 5.73 32.28 16.27
C LEU A 300 5.42 30.91 15.67
N THR A 301 5.04 30.89 14.39
CA THR A 301 4.73 29.66 13.66
C THR A 301 5.65 29.47 12.46
N TYR A 302 6.11 28.24 12.26
CA TYR A 302 6.85 27.78 11.09
C TYR A 302 6.13 26.60 10.45
N VAL A 303 6.24 26.47 9.13
CA VAL A 303 5.62 25.38 8.36
C VAL A 303 6.63 24.78 7.39
N ALA A 304 6.54 23.47 7.18
CA ALA A 304 7.18 22.81 6.05
C ALA A 304 6.22 21.83 5.39
N LEU A 305 6.15 21.93 4.07
CA LEU A 305 5.25 21.17 3.22
C LEU A 305 5.88 19.84 2.80
N SER A 306 5.08 18.78 2.78
CA SER A 306 5.52 17.43 2.44
C SER A 306 5.80 17.28 0.94
N ASN A 307 6.98 16.76 0.60
CA ASN A 307 7.35 16.44 -0.77
C ASN A 307 6.84 15.05 -1.22
N GLY A 308 6.22 14.28 -0.31
CA GLY A 308 5.68 12.93 -0.60
C GLY A 308 6.70 11.79 -0.61
N ASP A 309 7.99 12.09 -0.53
CA ASP A 309 9.10 11.12 -0.44
C ASP A 309 9.68 11.00 0.99
N GLY A 310 8.98 11.58 1.97
CA GLY A 310 9.41 11.69 3.36
C GLY A 310 10.38 12.85 3.65
N THR A 311 10.65 13.71 2.66
CA THR A 311 11.33 15.01 2.85
C THR A 311 10.32 16.17 2.88
N PHE A 312 10.77 17.33 3.36
CA PHE A 312 9.93 18.51 3.53
C PHE A 312 10.58 19.78 2.96
N THR A 313 9.75 20.63 2.34
CA THR A 313 10.15 21.94 1.84
C THR A 313 9.61 23.03 2.77
N ARG A 314 10.51 23.82 3.36
CA ARG A 314 10.14 24.89 4.28
C ARG A 314 9.35 26.00 3.59
N ALA A 315 8.18 26.35 4.13
CA ALA A 315 7.48 27.55 3.70
C ALA A 315 8.26 28.78 4.20
N LEU A 316 8.65 29.67 3.30
CA LEU A 316 9.59 30.78 3.56
C LEU A 316 8.96 31.93 4.37
N THR A 317 8.50 31.69 5.60
CA THR A 317 8.12 32.74 6.56
C THR A 317 8.12 32.23 8.00
N GLY A 318 8.70 33.01 8.92
CA GLY A 318 8.37 32.95 10.35
C GLY A 318 7.15 33.82 10.62
N TRP A 319 6.01 33.19 10.83
CA TRP A 319 4.76 33.91 11.01
C TRP A 319 4.57 34.26 12.49
N ALA A 320 4.96 35.50 12.82
CA ALA A 320 4.79 36.08 14.14
C ALA A 320 3.43 36.77 14.24
N GLN A 321 2.70 36.53 15.32
CA GLN A 321 1.48 37.27 15.61
C GLN A 321 1.76 38.71 16.02
N PRO A 322 0.94 39.68 15.56
CA PRO A 322 1.19 41.09 15.80
C PRO A 322 0.95 41.48 17.26
N GLU A 323 0.07 40.79 17.98
CA GLU A 323 -0.21 41.04 19.38
C GLU A 323 0.80 40.35 20.31
N SER A 324 1.00 40.91 21.50
CA SER A 324 1.69 40.26 22.62
C SER A 324 0.69 39.59 23.59
N GLY A 325 1.21 38.84 24.57
CA GLY A 325 0.37 38.28 25.63
C GLY A 325 -0.21 36.90 25.30
N TRP A 326 0.55 36.12 24.54
CA TRP A 326 0.19 34.76 24.14
C TRP A 326 0.45 33.71 25.22
N ALA A 327 1.09 34.09 26.33
CA ALA A 327 1.28 33.23 27.48
C ALA A 327 -0.06 32.62 27.95
N GLY A 328 -0.10 31.29 28.01
CA GLY A 328 -1.28 30.53 28.44
C GLY A 328 -2.27 30.18 27.32
N TYR A 329 -2.03 30.59 26.06
CA TYR A 329 -2.73 30.01 24.91
C TYR A 329 -2.18 28.62 24.59
N LYS A 330 -3.01 27.79 23.96
CA LYS A 330 -2.63 26.52 23.34
C LYS A 330 -3.05 26.53 21.87
N LEU A 331 -2.19 26.01 20.99
CA LEU A 331 -2.51 25.83 19.58
C LEU A 331 -3.21 24.48 19.35
N HIS A 332 -4.24 24.52 18.53
CA HIS A 332 -4.87 23.39 17.87
C HIS A 332 -4.80 23.60 16.36
N VAL A 333 -4.64 22.52 15.59
CA VAL A 333 -4.50 22.55 14.13
C VAL A 333 -5.60 21.67 13.54
N ALA A 334 -6.55 22.26 12.82
CA ALA A 334 -7.72 21.57 12.27
C ALA A 334 -8.37 22.42 11.17
N ASP A 335 -9.05 21.79 10.21
CA ASP A 335 -9.82 22.50 9.19
C ASP A 335 -11.14 23.01 9.79
N VAL A 336 -11.15 24.27 10.23
CA VAL A 336 -12.38 24.90 10.76
C VAL A 336 -13.12 25.64 9.65
N THR A 337 -12.53 25.82 8.47
CA THR A 337 -13.18 26.50 7.35
C THR A 337 -13.95 25.55 6.43
N GLY A 338 -13.59 24.27 6.43
CA GLY A 338 -14.13 23.22 5.55
C GLY A 338 -13.53 23.25 4.15
N ASP A 339 -12.35 23.85 3.99
CA ASP A 339 -11.72 24.02 2.68
C ASP A 339 -10.69 22.92 2.35
N GLY A 340 -10.59 21.90 3.21
CA GLY A 340 -9.67 20.77 3.09
C GLY A 340 -8.27 21.07 3.60
N ARG A 341 -8.06 22.23 4.23
CA ARG A 341 -6.75 22.65 4.76
C ARG A 341 -6.86 22.94 6.24
N ALA A 342 -5.79 22.63 6.95
CA ALA A 342 -5.71 22.91 8.37
C ALA A 342 -5.58 24.42 8.63
N ASP A 343 -6.37 24.89 9.57
CA ASP A 343 -6.31 26.21 10.16
C ASP A 343 -5.65 26.15 11.54
N LEU A 344 -5.26 27.32 12.05
CA LEU A 344 -4.66 27.45 13.38
C LEU A 344 -5.67 28.06 14.34
N VAL A 345 -5.94 27.36 15.44
CA VAL A 345 -6.86 27.79 16.49
C VAL A 345 -6.09 27.91 17.80
N TRP A 346 -5.91 29.13 18.29
CA TRP A 346 -5.35 29.36 19.62
C TRP A 346 -6.44 29.63 20.63
N ASN A 347 -6.43 28.88 21.73
CA ASN A 347 -7.40 29.04 22.79
C ASN A 347 -6.73 29.27 24.14
N GLN A 348 -7.26 30.20 24.92
CA GLN A 348 -6.86 30.45 26.30
C GLN A 348 -8.06 30.24 27.22
N LEU A 349 -7.90 29.32 28.19
CA LEU A 349 -8.90 29.00 29.20
C LEU A 349 -8.48 29.62 30.53
N SER A 350 -9.09 30.75 30.88
CA SER A 350 -8.77 31.52 32.08
C SER A 350 -10.04 32.05 32.75
N ALA A 351 -10.03 33.25 33.35
CA ALA A 351 -11.26 33.92 33.76
C ALA A 351 -12.20 34.15 32.56
N VAL A 352 -11.65 34.41 31.38
CA VAL A 352 -12.36 34.50 30.10
C VAL A 352 -11.79 33.45 29.15
N ASN A 353 -12.67 32.83 28.36
CA ASN A 353 -12.27 31.97 27.25
C ASN A 353 -12.11 32.81 25.98
N ARG A 354 -10.89 32.88 25.47
CA ARG A 354 -10.53 33.63 24.27
C ARG A 354 -10.04 32.68 23.20
N THR A 355 -10.62 32.79 22.01
CA THR A 355 -10.21 32.02 20.83
C THR A 355 -9.78 32.94 19.73
N TYR A 356 -8.70 32.59 19.07
CA TYR A 356 -8.24 33.23 17.86
C TYR A 356 -8.05 32.19 16.77
N VAL A 357 -8.32 32.59 15.53
CA VAL A 357 -8.18 31.72 14.35
C VAL A 357 -7.30 32.38 13.30
N ALA A 358 -6.49 31.57 12.62
CA ALA A 358 -5.86 31.96 11.37
C ALA A 358 -6.10 30.90 10.31
N ARG A 359 -6.63 31.33 9.16
CA ARG A 359 -7.06 30.47 8.08
C ARG A 359 -5.89 30.05 7.20
N GLY A 360 -5.84 28.79 6.79
CA GLY A 360 -4.84 28.27 5.87
C GLY A 360 -4.98 28.87 4.48
N ASN A 361 -3.89 29.39 3.91
CA ASN A 361 -3.90 29.95 2.55
C ASN A 361 -3.56 28.91 1.45
N GLY A 362 -3.24 27.67 1.83
CA GLY A 362 -2.87 26.60 0.89
C GLY A 362 -1.41 26.60 0.42
N ASN A 363 -0.57 27.52 0.92
CA ASN A 363 0.85 27.61 0.54
C ASN A 363 1.79 27.57 1.75
N GLY A 364 1.32 27.03 2.89
CA GLY A 364 2.05 27.05 4.16
C GLY A 364 2.01 28.38 4.92
N THR A 365 1.22 29.37 4.46
CA THR A 365 0.97 30.62 5.19
C THR A 365 -0.46 30.70 5.71
N PHE A 366 -0.69 31.59 6.69
CA PHE A 366 -1.98 31.76 7.34
C PHE A 366 -2.45 33.22 7.36
N THR A 367 -3.76 33.41 7.24
CA THR A 367 -4.42 34.72 7.33
C THR A 367 -5.21 34.84 8.62
N ARG A 368 -4.82 35.82 9.46
CA ARG A 368 -5.42 36.05 10.77
C ARG A 368 -6.87 36.54 10.69
N VAL A 369 -7.77 35.93 11.46
CA VAL A 369 -9.07 36.51 11.80
C VAL A 369 -8.86 37.49 12.96
N LEU A 370 -8.95 38.79 12.67
CA LEU A 370 -8.47 39.86 13.58
C LEU A 370 -9.30 40.05 14.85
N THR A 371 -10.51 39.48 14.92
CA THR A 371 -11.36 39.57 16.10
C THR A 371 -11.20 38.33 16.96
N ALA A 372 -10.75 38.51 18.20
CA ALA A 372 -10.81 37.48 19.21
C ALA A 372 -12.28 37.11 19.47
N TRP A 373 -12.57 35.82 19.48
CA TRP A 373 -13.88 35.35 19.93
C TRP A 373 -13.85 35.09 21.44
N HIS A 374 -14.64 35.87 22.18
CA HIS A 374 -14.75 35.76 23.63
C HIS A 374 -16.06 35.09 24.00
N GLN A 375 -15.99 34.11 24.90
CA GLN A 375 -17.21 33.56 25.48
C GLN A 375 -17.84 34.51 26.48
N PRO A 376 -19.18 34.59 26.52
CA PRO A 376 -19.88 35.48 27.43
C PRO A 376 -19.76 35.02 28.90
N GLU A 377 -19.58 33.72 29.15
CA GLU A 377 -19.41 33.18 30.50
C GLU A 377 -18.00 33.43 31.06
N ALA A 378 -17.89 33.45 32.39
CA ALA A 378 -16.63 33.53 33.11
C ALA A 378 -16.20 32.15 33.68
N ASN A 379 -15.00 32.09 34.25
CA ASN A 379 -14.47 30.94 35.01
C ASN A 379 -14.18 29.70 34.15
N TRP A 380 -13.48 29.90 33.04
CA TRP A 380 -13.09 28.85 32.10
C TRP A 380 -11.82 28.08 32.50
N GLY A 381 -11.11 28.48 33.56
CA GLY A 381 -9.82 27.89 33.94
C GLY A 381 -9.86 26.39 34.27
N GLY A 382 -11.04 25.82 34.57
CA GLY A 382 -11.22 24.37 34.78
C GLY A 382 -11.64 23.58 33.54
N PHE A 383 -11.78 24.23 32.39
CA PHE A 383 -12.19 23.56 31.14
C PHE A 383 -10.98 23.03 30.38
N THR A 384 -11.26 22.10 29.48
CA THR A 384 -10.37 21.64 28.41
C THR A 384 -11.06 21.87 27.07
N LEU A 385 -10.29 22.11 26.01
CA LEU A 385 -10.80 22.26 24.63
C LEU A 385 -10.43 21.03 23.80
N SER A 386 -11.40 20.51 23.07
CA SER A 386 -11.25 19.58 21.96
C SER A 386 -11.75 20.24 20.67
N VAL A 387 -11.11 19.92 19.55
CA VAL A 387 -11.46 20.44 18.21
C VAL A 387 -11.78 19.25 17.32
N ALA A 388 -13.02 19.14 16.85
CA ALA A 388 -13.52 17.98 16.11
C ALA A 388 -14.80 18.34 15.34
N GLU A 389 -15.09 17.62 14.26
CA GLU A 389 -16.34 17.71 13.51
C GLU A 389 -17.51 17.18 14.35
N VAL A 390 -18.44 18.01 14.85
CA VAL A 390 -19.55 17.53 15.71
C VAL A 390 -20.91 17.54 15.02
N ASN A 391 -21.04 18.15 13.85
CA ASN A 391 -22.33 18.29 13.18
C ASN A 391 -22.38 17.58 11.81
N GLY A 392 -21.24 17.13 11.29
CA GLY A 392 -21.05 16.41 10.04
C GLY A 392 -20.97 17.30 8.81
N ASP A 393 -20.58 18.57 8.95
CA ASP A 393 -20.57 19.54 7.85
C ASP A 393 -19.21 19.76 7.16
N GLY A 394 -18.21 18.98 7.56
CA GLY A 394 -16.85 18.99 7.05
C GLY A 394 -15.95 20.03 7.72
N ARG A 395 -16.38 20.68 8.80
CA ARG A 395 -15.65 21.69 9.56
C ARG A 395 -15.45 21.25 11.00
N ALA A 396 -14.23 21.41 11.49
CA ALA A 396 -13.95 21.19 12.89
C ALA A 396 -14.57 22.29 13.78
N ASP A 397 -15.25 21.83 14.82
CA ASP A 397 -15.96 22.64 15.80
C ASP A 397 -15.22 22.65 17.14
N LEU A 398 -15.68 23.46 18.09
CA LEU A 398 -15.07 23.60 19.41
C LEU A 398 -15.93 22.97 20.50
N VAL A 399 -15.35 22.04 21.25
CA VAL A 399 -15.98 21.38 22.40
C VAL A 399 -15.19 21.70 23.65
N TRP A 400 -15.80 22.41 24.59
CA TRP A 400 -15.21 22.64 25.90
C TRP A 400 -15.87 21.77 26.95
N ASN A 401 -15.06 21.14 27.80
CA ASN A 401 -15.56 20.30 28.87
C ASN A 401 -14.82 20.57 30.18
N ASN A 402 -15.59 20.76 31.25
CA ASN A 402 -15.11 20.90 32.62
C ASN A 402 -15.53 19.66 33.41
N ILE A 403 -14.53 18.93 33.89
CA ILE A 403 -14.68 17.70 34.66
C ILE A 403 -14.19 17.96 36.09
N GLY A 404 -15.10 17.87 37.05
CA GLY A 404 -14.81 17.97 38.48
C GLY A 404 -15.83 17.17 39.29
N GLU A 405 -16.42 17.76 40.33
CA GLU A 405 -17.56 17.12 41.01
C GLU A 405 -18.76 16.97 40.05
N SER A 406 -18.98 17.99 39.21
CA SER A 406 -19.90 18.00 38.08
C SER A 406 -19.16 17.90 36.74
N ASN A 407 -19.86 17.52 35.68
CA ASN A 407 -19.36 17.54 34.31
C ASN A 407 -20.22 18.45 33.44
N SER A 408 -19.64 19.51 32.87
CA SER A 408 -20.36 20.48 32.03
C SER A 408 -19.70 20.66 30.67
N THR A 409 -20.51 20.62 29.61
CA THR A 409 -20.06 20.72 28.22
C THR A 409 -20.63 21.97 27.53
N TYR A 410 -19.80 22.64 26.75
CA TYR A 410 -20.17 23.72 25.84
C TYR A 410 -19.69 23.37 24.43
N VAL A 411 -20.48 23.74 23.42
CA VAL A 411 -20.11 23.53 22.00
C VAL A 411 -20.32 24.79 21.20
N ALA A 412 -19.40 25.07 20.29
CA ALA A 412 -19.55 26.07 19.26
C ALA A 412 -19.27 25.47 17.88
N LEU A 413 -20.20 25.68 16.96
CA LEU A 413 -20.10 25.23 15.58
C LEU A 413 -19.35 26.26 14.75
N SER A 414 -18.51 25.79 13.82
CA SER A 414 -17.80 26.66 12.91
C SER A 414 -18.73 27.22 11.83
N ASN A 415 -18.60 28.53 11.58
CA ASN A 415 -19.31 29.21 10.49
C ASN A 415 -18.56 29.12 9.15
N GLY A 416 -17.38 28.49 9.10
CA GLY A 416 -16.59 28.33 7.87
C GLY A 416 -15.72 29.54 7.48
N ASP A 417 -15.85 30.66 8.19
CA ASP A 417 -15.06 31.88 7.97
C ASP A 417 -13.99 32.13 9.04
N GLY A 418 -13.76 31.12 9.90
CA GLY A 418 -12.89 31.20 11.07
C GLY A 418 -13.56 31.84 12.30
N THR A 419 -14.88 32.06 12.25
CA THR A 419 -15.71 32.38 13.42
C THR A 419 -16.58 31.21 13.83
N PHE A 420 -17.15 31.28 15.04
CA PHE A 420 -17.97 30.21 15.60
C PHE A 420 -19.28 30.72 16.19
N THR A 421 -20.30 29.88 16.17
CA THR A 421 -21.62 30.11 16.76
C THR A 421 -21.85 29.12 17.91
N ARG A 422 -22.21 29.62 19.10
CA ARG A 422 -22.55 28.78 20.26
C ARG A 422 -23.79 27.92 19.94
N ALA A 423 -23.65 26.59 20.06
CA ALA A 423 -24.72 25.63 19.83
C ALA A 423 -25.19 24.92 21.11
N LEU A 424 -24.28 24.66 22.05
CA LEU A 424 -24.61 24.04 23.34
C LEU A 424 -24.02 24.85 24.49
N THR A 425 -24.86 25.16 25.48
CA THR A 425 -24.50 25.99 26.63
C THR A 425 -24.73 25.20 27.91
N GLY A 426 -23.65 24.92 28.65
CA GLY A 426 -23.74 24.41 30.02
C GLY A 426 -24.50 23.10 30.14
N TRP A 427 -24.27 22.15 29.23
CA TRP A 427 -24.89 20.83 29.34
C TRP A 427 -24.23 20.04 30.47
N THR A 428 -24.85 20.11 31.65
CA THR A 428 -24.38 19.46 32.87
C THR A 428 -24.93 18.04 32.97
N GLN A 429 -24.05 17.07 33.20
CA GLN A 429 -24.46 15.69 33.43
C GLN A 429 -25.20 15.55 34.77
N PRO A 430 -26.25 14.70 34.84
CA PRO A 430 -27.08 14.59 36.03
C PRO A 430 -26.36 13.93 37.22
N GLU A 431 -25.36 13.10 36.98
CA GLU A 431 -24.58 12.44 38.02
C GLU A 431 -23.50 13.35 38.60
N SER A 432 -23.17 13.13 39.87
CA SER A 432 -21.97 13.66 40.52
C SER A 432 -20.81 12.65 40.46
N GLY A 433 -19.60 13.10 40.79
CA GLY A 433 -18.45 12.20 40.96
C GLY A 433 -17.64 12.00 39.68
N TRP A 434 -17.59 13.02 38.84
CA TRP A 434 -16.82 13.01 37.60
C TRP A 434 -15.32 13.25 37.82
N ALA A 435 -14.87 13.44 39.06
CA ALA A 435 -13.47 13.62 39.38
C ALA A 435 -12.67 12.39 38.93
N GLY A 436 -11.66 12.62 38.08
CA GLY A 436 -10.81 11.57 37.52
C GLY A 436 -11.29 10.99 36.18
N TYR A 437 -12.40 11.46 35.63
CA TYR A 437 -12.77 11.17 34.24
C TYR A 437 -11.93 12.01 33.28
N LYS A 438 -11.78 11.51 32.06
CA LYS A 438 -11.25 12.24 30.90
C LYS A 438 -12.26 12.19 29.76
N LEU A 439 -12.39 13.29 29.03
CA LEU A 439 -13.18 13.34 27.80
C LEU A 439 -12.31 12.97 26.60
N HIS A 440 -12.86 12.11 25.74
CA HIS A 440 -12.41 11.84 24.39
C HIS A 440 -13.53 12.24 23.42
N VAL A 441 -13.18 12.92 22.33
CA VAL A 441 -14.13 13.40 21.32
C VAL A 441 -13.78 12.72 20.00
N ALA A 442 -14.66 11.82 19.54
CA ALA A 442 -14.37 10.93 18.41
C ALA A 442 -15.67 10.33 17.86
N ASP A 443 -15.72 10.05 16.56
CA ASP A 443 -16.86 9.38 15.93
C ASP A 443 -16.86 7.88 16.27
N VAL A 444 -17.53 7.51 17.36
CA VAL A 444 -17.65 6.10 17.77
C VAL A 444 -18.85 5.43 17.09
N THR A 445 -19.70 6.17 16.39
CA THR A 445 -20.87 5.60 15.70
C THR A 445 -20.66 5.36 14.21
N GLY A 446 -19.62 5.96 13.62
CA GLY A 446 -19.32 5.94 12.18
C GLY A 446 -20.26 6.80 11.36
N ASP A 447 -20.93 7.78 11.98
CA ASP A 447 -21.90 8.64 11.31
C ASP A 447 -21.30 9.95 10.75
N GLY A 448 -19.98 10.08 10.83
CA GLY A 448 -19.23 11.24 10.38
C GLY A 448 -19.21 12.39 11.40
N ARG A 449 -19.74 12.18 12.61
CA ARG A 449 -19.83 13.19 13.67
C ARG A 449 -19.15 12.70 14.93
N ALA A 450 -18.45 13.58 15.60
CA ALA A 450 -17.82 13.24 16.84
C ALA A 450 -18.85 13.09 17.98
N ASP A 451 -18.65 12.03 18.76
CA ASP A 451 -19.36 11.72 19.98
C ASP A 451 -18.50 12.08 21.20
N LEU A 452 -19.11 12.09 22.38
CA LEU A 452 -18.40 12.32 23.64
C LEU A 452 -18.26 11.00 24.42
N VAL A 453 -17.03 10.63 24.71
CA VAL A 453 -16.68 9.45 25.51
C VAL A 453 -15.96 9.92 26.77
N TRP A 454 -16.62 9.77 27.92
CA TRP A 454 -15.96 10.02 29.21
C TRP A 454 -15.54 8.71 29.83
N ASN A 455 -14.27 8.61 30.19
CA ASN A 455 -13.72 7.40 30.79
C ASN A 455 -12.93 7.72 32.06
N GLN A 456 -13.07 6.86 33.07
CA GLN A 456 -12.27 6.90 34.29
C GLN A 456 -11.52 5.58 34.46
N LEU A 457 -10.20 5.67 34.61
CA LEU A 457 -9.33 4.53 34.90
C LEU A 457 -8.93 4.56 36.37
N SER A 458 -9.62 3.77 37.19
CA SER A 458 -9.42 3.74 38.65
C SER A 458 -9.41 2.30 39.19
N ALA A 459 -9.99 2.03 40.37
CA ALA A 459 -10.28 0.67 40.78
C ALA A 459 -11.24 -0.02 39.79
N VAL A 460 -12.18 0.74 39.24
CA VAL A 460 -13.11 0.35 38.17
C VAL A 460 -12.83 1.21 36.94
N ASN A 461 -12.95 0.61 35.76
CA ASN A 461 -12.95 1.34 34.48
C ASN A 461 -14.39 1.60 34.07
N ARG A 462 -14.83 2.87 34.20
CA ARG A 462 -16.19 3.30 33.89
C ARG A 462 -16.20 4.21 32.66
N THR A 463 -17.07 3.90 31.72
CA THR A 463 -17.28 4.69 30.50
C THR A 463 -18.71 5.22 30.41
N TYR A 464 -18.86 6.47 29.96
CA TYR A 464 -20.11 7.07 29.52
C TYR A 464 -19.96 7.51 28.06
N VAL A 465 -21.02 7.35 27.28
CA VAL A 465 -21.05 7.77 25.87
C VAL A 465 -22.27 8.63 25.61
N ALA A 466 -22.06 9.75 24.92
CA ALA A 466 -23.11 10.59 24.38
C ALA A 466 -22.93 10.79 22.87
N ARG A 467 -23.95 10.40 22.11
CA ARG A 467 -23.97 10.46 20.65
C ARG A 467 -24.19 11.89 20.16
N GLY A 468 -23.47 12.33 19.14
CA GLY A 468 -23.69 13.60 18.44
C GLY A 468 -25.02 13.61 17.67
N ASN A 469 -25.82 14.65 17.84
CA ASN A 469 -27.13 14.76 17.16
C ASN A 469 -27.06 15.48 15.80
N GLY A 470 -25.88 15.90 15.33
CA GLY A 470 -25.71 16.62 14.06
C GLY A 470 -26.03 18.12 14.12
N ASN A 471 -26.26 18.68 15.30
CA ASN A 471 -26.57 20.10 15.49
C ASN A 471 -25.77 20.73 16.66
N GLY A 472 -24.66 20.12 17.04
CA GLY A 472 -23.85 20.51 18.19
C GLY A 472 -24.41 20.12 19.56
N THR A 473 -25.53 19.40 19.62
CA THR A 473 -26.05 18.78 20.85
C THR A 473 -25.76 17.29 20.90
N PHE A 474 -25.88 16.69 22.09
CA PHE A 474 -25.60 15.26 22.30
C PHE A 474 -26.73 14.56 23.06
N THR A 475 -26.88 13.27 22.82
CA THR A 475 -27.81 12.38 23.54
C THR A 475 -27.03 11.31 24.28
N ARG A 476 -27.25 11.15 25.58
CA ARG A 476 -26.64 10.07 26.38
C ARG A 476 -27.13 8.72 25.85
N VAL A 477 -26.22 7.88 25.34
CA VAL A 477 -26.55 6.55 24.78
C VAL A 477 -26.05 5.41 25.66
N LEU A 478 -25.00 5.64 26.45
CA LEU A 478 -24.50 4.66 27.41
C LEU A 478 -24.37 5.28 28.80
N THR A 479 -25.07 4.69 29.76
CA THR A 479 -25.00 5.06 31.17
C THR A 479 -24.15 4.04 31.92
N ALA A 480 -23.00 4.48 32.44
CA ALA A 480 -22.12 3.76 33.37
C ALA A 480 -21.77 2.34 32.93
N TRP A 481 -20.95 2.22 31.90
CA TRP A 481 -20.41 0.94 31.47
C TRP A 481 -19.11 0.62 32.21
N ASP A 482 -19.24 -0.26 33.21
CA ASP A 482 -18.13 -0.74 34.02
C ASP A 482 -17.51 -1.98 33.40
N GLN A 483 -16.19 -1.98 33.23
CA GLN A 483 -15.46 -3.19 32.83
C GLN A 483 -15.48 -4.21 33.98
N PRO A 484 -15.54 -5.52 33.66
CA PRO A 484 -15.62 -6.56 34.67
C PRO A 484 -14.32 -6.72 35.47
N GLU A 485 -13.17 -6.32 34.93
CA GLU A 485 -11.89 -6.35 35.61
C GLU A 485 -11.72 -5.20 36.61
N ALA A 486 -10.83 -5.41 37.58
CA ALA A 486 -10.43 -4.40 38.55
C ALA A 486 -8.99 -3.89 38.30
N ASN A 487 -8.64 -2.79 38.97
CA ASN A 487 -7.29 -2.21 39.03
C ASN A 487 -6.81 -1.59 37.71
N TRP A 488 -7.56 -0.62 37.21
CA TRP A 488 -7.30 0.10 35.97
C TRP A 488 -6.41 1.34 36.12
N GLY A 489 -6.06 1.75 37.34
CA GLY A 489 -5.34 3.00 37.62
C GLY A 489 -3.96 3.18 36.96
N GLY A 490 -3.41 2.15 36.30
CA GLY A 490 -2.17 2.23 35.51
C GLY A 490 -2.36 2.18 34.00
N PHE A 491 -3.59 1.99 33.51
CA PHE A 491 -3.86 1.92 32.08
C PHE A 491 -3.86 3.32 31.45
N THR A 492 -3.58 3.36 30.15
CA THR A 492 -3.86 4.49 29.27
C THR A 492 -5.01 4.13 28.35
N LEU A 493 -5.80 5.12 27.94
CA LEU A 493 -6.88 4.96 26.96
C LEU A 493 -6.49 5.64 25.66
N SER A 494 -6.72 4.94 24.55
CA SER A 494 -6.69 5.46 23.18
C SER A 494 -8.02 5.20 22.49
N VAL A 495 -8.43 6.11 21.61
CA VAL A 495 -9.62 5.97 20.77
C VAL A 495 -9.17 5.97 19.32
N ALA A 496 -9.42 4.88 18.59
CA ALA A 496 -8.96 4.68 17.23
C ALA A 496 -9.84 3.65 16.52
N ASP A 497 -9.95 3.71 15.20
CA ASP A 497 -10.59 2.65 14.43
C ASP A 497 -9.60 1.49 14.31
N ILE A 498 -9.82 0.41 15.06
CA ILE A 498 -8.94 -0.77 15.06
C ILE A 498 -9.50 -1.91 14.22
N THR A 499 -10.71 -1.75 13.68
CA THR A 499 -11.38 -2.77 12.86
C THR A 499 -11.45 -2.41 11.38
N GLY A 500 -11.25 -1.13 11.04
CA GLY A 500 -11.36 -0.57 9.69
C GLY A 500 -12.80 -0.34 9.25
N ASP A 501 -13.76 -0.30 10.17
CA ASP A 501 -15.19 -0.15 9.87
C ASP A 501 -15.66 1.33 9.82
N GLY A 502 -14.75 2.27 10.06
CA GLY A 502 -15.03 3.69 10.11
C GLY A 502 -15.53 4.19 11.48
N LYS A 503 -15.72 3.29 12.45
CA LYS A 503 -16.08 3.65 13.83
C LYS A 503 -14.83 3.66 14.69
N ARG A 504 -14.77 4.58 15.64
CA ARG A 504 -13.68 4.62 16.61
C ARG A 504 -13.96 3.68 17.78
N ASP A 505 -13.02 2.79 18.02
CA ASP A 505 -13.01 1.82 19.10
C ASP A 505 -12.21 2.34 20.31
N VAL A 506 -12.36 1.69 21.45
CA VAL A 506 -11.62 2.04 22.68
C VAL A 506 -10.55 0.99 22.96
N VAL A 507 -9.32 1.45 23.17
CA VAL A 507 -8.17 0.60 23.52
C VAL A 507 -7.63 1.04 24.86
N TRP A 508 -7.48 0.10 25.79
CA TRP A 508 -6.81 0.32 27.05
C TRP A 508 -5.51 -0.46 27.11
N ASN A 509 -4.41 0.22 27.46
CA ASN A 509 -3.10 -0.40 27.52
C ASN A 509 -2.38 -0.13 28.84
N LEU A 510 -1.80 -1.17 29.42
CA LEU A 510 -0.93 -1.10 30.59
C LEU A 510 0.45 -1.59 30.22
N LEU A 511 1.43 -0.68 30.29
CA LEU A 511 2.84 -1.01 30.15
C LEU A 511 3.45 -1.22 31.53
N GLY A 512 3.79 -2.48 31.84
CA GLY A 512 4.47 -2.86 33.08
C GLY A 512 5.44 -4.02 32.85
N THR A 513 5.55 -4.92 33.82
CA THR A 513 6.28 -6.19 33.66
C THR A 513 5.70 -7.05 32.54
N PHE A 514 4.40 -6.93 32.29
CA PHE A 514 3.72 -7.45 31.12
C PHE A 514 3.01 -6.30 30.41
N ASN A 515 2.96 -6.36 29.08
CA ASN A 515 2.10 -5.50 28.28
C ASN A 515 0.70 -6.12 28.28
N ARG A 516 -0.29 -5.42 28.83
CA ARG A 516 -1.69 -5.87 28.85
C ARG A 516 -2.56 -4.90 28.08
N THR A 517 -3.31 -5.43 27.12
CA THR A 517 -4.23 -4.65 26.28
C THR A 517 -5.63 -5.22 26.37
N TYR A 518 -6.60 -4.35 26.56
CA TYR A 518 -8.01 -4.62 26.35
C TYR A 518 -8.54 -3.73 25.24
N THR A 519 -9.50 -4.23 24.46
CA THR A 519 -10.15 -3.47 23.40
C THR A 519 -11.65 -3.60 23.53
N ALA A 520 -12.37 -2.56 23.10
CA ALA A 520 -13.80 -2.54 22.98
C ALA A 520 -14.17 -2.02 21.59
N ILE A 521 -14.81 -2.90 20.81
CA ILE A 521 -15.28 -2.57 19.47
C ILE A 521 -16.59 -1.80 19.59
N SER A 522 -16.74 -0.73 18.82
CA SER A 522 -17.99 0.04 18.82
C SER A 522 -19.08 -0.64 17.99
N GLU A 523 -20.21 -0.95 18.62
CA GLU A 523 -21.40 -1.50 17.96
C GLU A 523 -22.52 -0.47 17.76
N LEU A 524 -22.26 0.81 18.06
CA LEU A 524 -23.27 1.88 18.16
C LEU A 524 -23.92 2.34 16.86
#